data_AF-A0A961TUA5-F1
#
_entry.id   AF-A0A961TUA5-F1
#
_cell.length_a   1.000
_cell.length_b   1.000
_cell.length_c   1.000
_cell.angle_alpha   90.00
_cell.angle_beta   90.00
_cell.angle_gamma   90.00
#
_symmetry.space_group_name_H-M   'P 1'
#
loop_
_entity.id
_entity.type
_entity.pdbx_description
1 polymer ?
#
loop_
_entity_poly.entity_id
_entity_poly.type
_entity_poly.pdbx_seq_one_letter_code
_entity_poly.pdbx_strand_id
1 'polypeptide(L)'
;MFEWTKSCSYDDKQKRRFHSIARSRLKKLAAELGLPAGTHEIRSSRAGSAVSGEISLQHDRFYLQVSQFGLASGHGILIRTC
;
A
#
# COMPACT_ATOMS: atom_id res chain seq x y z
N MET A 1 15.82 1.96 -7.85
CA MET A 1 14.38 2.32 -7.83
C MET A 1 13.57 1.03 -7.64
N PHE A 2 12.42 1.02 -6.97
CA PHE A 2 11.60 -0.20 -6.84
C PHE A 2 10.69 -0.34 -8.07
N GLU A 3 10.60 -1.53 -8.66
CA GLU A 3 9.77 -1.81 -9.83
C GLU A 3 8.33 -2.11 -9.40
N TRP A 4 7.50 -1.06 -9.36
CA TRP A 4 6.12 -1.17 -8.87
C TRP A 4 5.21 -2.04 -9.74
N THR A 5 5.50 -2.10 -11.05
CA THR A 5 4.75 -2.88 -12.05
C THR A 5 5.20 -4.34 -12.14
N LYS A 6 6.17 -4.79 -11.34
CA LYS A 6 6.56 -6.20 -11.30
C LYS A 6 5.88 -6.89 -10.13
N SER A 7 5.12 -7.94 -10.41
CA SER A 7 4.51 -8.76 -9.35
C SER A 7 5.58 -9.36 -8.44
N CYS A 8 5.31 -9.37 -7.14
CA CYS A 8 6.11 -10.02 -6.11
C CYS A 8 5.53 -11.39 -5.70
N SER A 9 4.50 -11.88 -6.41
CA SER A 9 3.96 -13.22 -6.18
C SER A 9 5.08 -14.26 -6.25
N TYR A 10 5.06 -15.21 -5.32
CA TYR A 10 6.05 -16.27 -5.15
C TYR A 10 7.49 -15.81 -4.82
N ASP A 11 7.76 -14.51 -4.71
CA ASP A 11 9.06 -13.97 -4.30
C ASP A 11 8.93 -13.26 -2.93
N ASP A 12 9.16 -14.00 -1.85
CA ASP A 12 9.04 -13.46 -0.48
C ASP A 12 9.99 -12.28 -0.22
N LYS A 13 11.18 -12.28 -0.85
CA LYS A 13 12.17 -11.21 -0.66
C LYS A 13 11.70 -9.91 -1.32
N GLN A 14 11.24 -9.99 -2.56
CA GLN A 14 10.61 -8.86 -3.24
C GLN A 14 9.35 -8.40 -2.52
N LYS A 15 8.52 -9.33 -2.03
CA LYS A 15 7.30 -9.02 -1.29
C LYS A 15 7.57 -8.28 0.02
N ARG A 16 8.56 -8.70 0.81
CA ARG A 16 9.01 -7.95 2.00
C ARG A 16 9.46 -6.55 1.64
N ARG A 17 10.20 -6.41 0.53
CA ARG A 17 10.68 -5.11 0.06
C ARG A 17 9.52 -4.21 -0.39
N PHE A 18 8.57 -4.76 -1.14
CA PHE A 18 7.34 -4.08 -1.56
C PHE A 18 6.60 -3.51 -0.34
N HIS A 19 6.28 -4.35 0.64
CA HIS A 19 5.56 -3.92 1.85
C HIS A 19 6.31 -2.89 2.67
N SER A 20 7.63 -3.06 2.83
CA SER A 20 8.46 -2.10 3.57
C SER A 20 8.49 -0.72 2.90
N ILE A 21 8.72 -0.69 1.58
CA ILE A 21 8.80 0.56 0.81
C ILE A 21 7.41 1.22 0.75
N ALA A 22 6.36 0.47 0.43
CA ALA A 22 4.99 1.00 0.37
C ALA A 22 4.56 1.60 1.71
N ARG A 23 4.78 0.88 2.83
CA ARG A 23 4.49 1.39 4.18
C ARG A 23 5.25 2.68 4.48
N SER A 24 6.53 2.76 4.10
CA SER A 24 7.33 3.98 4.28
C SER A 24 6.78 5.15 3.45
N ARG A 25 6.34 4.91 2.22
CA ARG A 25 5.73 5.94 1.37
C ARG A 25 4.39 6.43 1.90
N LEU A 26 3.54 5.54 2.42
CA LEU A 26 2.27 5.93 3.05
C LEU A 26 2.47 6.73 4.33
N LYS A 27 3.49 6.40 5.13
CA LYS A 27 3.86 7.22 6.30
C LYS A 27 4.27 8.63 5.90
N LYS A 28 5.07 8.76 4.83
CA LYS A 28 5.43 10.09 4.30
C LYS A 28 4.21 10.83 3.79
N LEU A 29 3.33 10.16 3.04
CA LEU A 29 2.09 10.76 2.55
C LEU A 29 1.21 11.27 3.70
N ALA A 30 1.02 10.49 4.76
CA ALA A 30 0.26 10.93 5.93
C ALA A 30 0.87 12.17 6.59
N ALA A 31 2.20 12.27 6.66
CA ALA A 31 2.89 13.44 7.17
C ALA A 31 2.72 14.67 6.27
N GLU A 32 2.85 14.52 4.94
CA GLU A 32 2.64 15.60 3.96
C GLU A 32 1.18 16.10 3.96
N LEU A 33 0.23 15.21 4.20
CA LEU A 33 -1.19 15.55 4.35
C LEU A 33 -1.50 16.18 5.73
N GLY A 34 -0.52 16.27 6.64
CA GLY A 34 -0.71 16.83 7.98
C GLY A 34 -1.70 16.03 8.84
N LEU A 35 -1.84 14.72 8.61
CA LEU A 35 -2.78 13.89 9.36
C LEU A 35 -2.32 13.77 10.82
N PRO A 36 -3.15 14.15 11.80
CA PRO A 36 -2.79 13.98 13.20
C PRO A 36 -2.51 12.51 13.55
N ALA A 37 -1.65 12.30 14.56
CA ALA A 37 -1.42 10.96 15.09
C ALA A 37 -2.73 10.39 15.66
N GLY A 38 -3.03 9.14 15.34
CA GLY A 38 -4.26 8.47 15.79
C GLY A 38 -5.50 8.71 14.93
N THR A 39 -5.47 9.65 13.96
CA THR A 39 -6.59 9.82 13.01
C THR A 39 -6.46 8.96 11.76
N HIS A 40 -5.29 8.35 11.56
CA HIS A 40 -5.02 7.48 10.43
C HIS A 40 -4.39 6.16 10.87
N GLU A 41 -4.68 5.10 10.11
CA GLU A 41 -4.08 3.79 10.29
C GLU A 41 -3.36 3.35 9.01
N ILE A 42 -2.15 2.80 9.16
CA ILE A 42 -1.42 2.16 8.05
C ILE A 42 -1.28 0.66 8.32
N ARG A 43 -2.02 -0.13 7.53
CA ARG A 43 -2.05 -1.59 7.63
C ARG A 43 -1.35 -2.23 6.44
N SER A 44 -0.69 -3.35 6.69
CA SER A 44 0.01 -4.14 5.68
C SER A 44 -0.51 -5.57 5.71
N SER A 45 -1.21 -6.00 4.67
CA SER A 45 -1.73 -7.36 4.52
C SER A 45 -0.90 -8.11 3.49
N ARG A 46 -0.08 -9.07 3.93
CA ARG A 46 0.76 -9.84 3.01
C ARG A 46 -0.04 -10.88 2.22
N ALA A 47 -1.15 -11.38 2.76
CA ALA A 47 -1.90 -12.50 2.17
C ALA A 47 -1.00 -13.72 1.80
N GLY A 48 -1.51 -14.65 1.00
CA GLY A 48 -0.80 -15.87 0.60
C GLY A 48 0.35 -15.64 -0.38
N SER A 49 1.17 -16.66 -0.63
CA SER A 49 2.35 -16.59 -1.52
C SER A 49 2.01 -16.23 -2.97
N ALA A 50 0.84 -16.62 -3.46
CA ALA A 50 0.40 -16.39 -4.84
C ALA A 50 0.04 -14.93 -5.16
N VAL A 51 -0.06 -14.06 -4.16
CA VAL A 51 -0.44 -12.64 -4.33
C VAL A 51 0.62 -11.72 -3.74
N SER A 52 0.77 -10.49 -4.26
CA SER A 52 1.68 -9.49 -3.68
C SER A 52 1.20 -8.95 -2.33
N GLY A 53 -0.09 -9.08 -2.01
CA GLY A 53 -0.70 -8.42 -0.87
C GLY A 53 -0.94 -6.92 -1.10
N GLU A 54 -1.31 -6.21 -0.04
CA GLU A 54 -1.70 -4.81 -0.09
C GLU A 54 -1.28 -4.03 1.15
N ILE A 55 -1.16 -2.71 0.98
CA ILE A 55 -0.87 -1.77 2.05
C ILE A 55 -1.89 -0.65 1.96
N SER A 56 -2.61 -0.38 3.04
CA SER A 56 -3.64 0.64 3.08
C SER A 56 -3.32 1.75 4.07
N LEU A 57 -3.69 2.98 3.73
CA LEU A 57 -3.81 4.14 4.60
C LEU A 57 -5.29 4.46 4.74
N GLN A 58 -5.80 4.38 5.96
CA GLN A 58 -7.21 4.64 6.28
C GLN A 58 -7.30 5.91 7.12
N HIS A 59 -8.21 6.80 6.77
CA HIS A 59 -8.57 8.01 7.49
C HIS A 59 -10.09 8.15 7.46
N ASP A 60 -10.67 8.99 8.32
CA ASP A 60 -12.13 9.19 8.38
C ASP A 60 -12.75 9.64 7.05
N ARG A 61 -12.02 10.46 6.28
CA ARG A 61 -12.45 11.08 5.01
C ARG A 61 -12.00 10.32 3.76
N PHE A 62 -11.01 9.44 3.87
CA PHE A 62 -10.48 8.76 2.70
C PHE A 62 -9.84 7.41 3.02
N TYR A 63 -9.78 6.59 1.98
CA TYR A 63 -9.13 5.30 1.97
C TYR A 63 -8.18 5.23 0.77
N LEU A 64 -6.93 4.88 1.03
CA LEU A 64 -5.92 4.66 0.00
C LEU A 64 -5.33 3.26 0.14
N GLN A 65 -5.22 2.53 -0.95
CA GLN A 65 -4.64 1.19 -1.00
C GLN A 65 -3.61 1.07 -2.12
N VAL A 66 -2.48 0.46 -1.80
CA VAL A 66 -1.39 0.15 -2.72
C VAL A 66 -1.29 -1.37 -2.86
N SER A 67 -1.35 -1.88 -4.09
CA SER A 67 -1.18 -3.30 -4.43
C SER A 67 -0.50 -3.44 -5.79
N GLN A 68 -0.02 -4.65 -6.12
CA GLN A 68 0.53 -4.96 -7.44
C GLN A 68 -0.40 -5.96 -8.10
N PHE A 69 -1.26 -5.47 -8.99
CA PHE A 69 -2.25 -6.24 -9.74
C PHE A 69 -3.42 -6.76 -8.89
N GLY A 70 -4.59 -6.14 -9.08
CA GLY A 70 -5.81 -6.44 -8.33
C GLY A 70 -6.74 -5.23 -8.13
N LEU A 71 -6.27 -4.01 -8.42
CA LEU A 71 -7.07 -2.80 -8.36
C LEU A 71 -7.47 -2.33 -9.77
N ALA A 72 -8.74 -1.95 -9.91
CA ALA A 72 -9.39 -1.58 -11.18
C ALA A 72 -8.69 -0.45 -11.95
N SER A 73 -7.78 0.30 -11.32
CA SER A 73 -7.05 1.42 -11.94
C SER A 73 -5.84 1.00 -12.78
N GLY A 74 -5.40 -0.26 -12.76
CA GLY A 74 -4.23 -0.72 -13.52
C GLY A 74 -2.87 -0.15 -13.06
N HIS A 75 -2.87 0.82 -12.13
CA HIS A 75 -1.65 1.50 -11.62
C HIS A 75 -1.25 1.02 -10.22
N GLY A 76 -2.02 0.10 -9.64
CA GLY A 76 -1.76 -0.46 -8.31
C GLY A 76 -2.09 0.48 -7.15
N ILE A 77 -2.80 1.58 -7.41
CA ILE A 77 -3.28 2.53 -6.39
C ILE A 77 -4.78 2.69 -6.51
N LEU A 78 -5.49 2.50 -5.40
CA LEU A 78 -6.91 2.80 -5.24
C LEU A 78 -7.04 3.93 -4.23
N ILE A 79 -7.81 4.95 -4.59
CA ILE A 79 -8.16 6.08 -3.73
C ILE A 79 -9.68 6.17 -3.71
N ARG A 80 -10.27 6.24 -2.52
CA ARG A 80 -11.70 6.43 -2.31
C ARG A 80 -11.91 7.49 -1.22
N THR A 81 -12.94 8.29 -1.39
CA THR A 81 -13.44 9.20 -0.35
C THR A 81 -14.60 8.52 0.38
N CYS A 82 -14.73 8.79 1.68
CA CYS A 82 -15.82 8.31 2.51
C CYS A 82 -16.92 9.38 2.62
#